data_AF-A0A2F0ANN1-F1
#
_entry.id   AF-A0A2F0ANN1-F1
#
_cell.length_a   1.000
_cell.length_b   1.000
_cell.length_c   1.000
_cell.angle_alpha   90.00
_cell.angle_beta   90.00
_cell.angle_gamma   90.00
#
_symmetry.space_group_name_H-M   'P 1'
#
loop_
_entity.id
_entity.type
_entity.pdbx_description
1 polymer ?
#
loop_
_entity_poly.entity_id
_entity_poly.type
_entity_poly.pdbx_seq_one_letter_code
_entity_poly.pdbx_strand_id
1 'polypeptide(L)'
;MKGVIASCKTGSISMLILMVGLGLSAGCDAVQPPDTASKARAKPSSYYRLIDAFEGMVKGVKNGNTAIALKTMESYLMTQADLDALFPPALARQLWPKYRDEIASDMRKEVESLITSRIKAGFDTVDCIRVSTVKPKETTRGDLAMMNAMTRPPKMYTMRLRSKNAELGLRFNGFVFVNGRWRSLFKAYNYLPPQ
;
A
#
# COMPACT_ATOMS: atom_id res chain seq x y z
N MET A 1 -48.60 -10.81 34.93
CA MET A 1 -48.98 -9.52 34.31
C MET A 1 -48.44 -9.57 32.88
N LYS A 2 -49.12 -9.98 31.81
CA LYS A 2 -50.44 -9.63 31.22
C LYS A 2 -50.65 -8.12 31.01
N GLY A 3 -50.53 -7.71 29.74
CA GLY A 3 -50.87 -6.41 29.14
C GLY A 3 -50.37 -6.43 27.67
N VAL A 4 -51.12 -6.89 26.65
CA VAL A 4 -52.34 -6.36 25.98
C VAL A 4 -52.01 -5.19 25.01
N ILE A 5 -51.81 -5.46 23.71
CA ILE A 5 -52.69 -5.30 22.49
C ILE A 5 -52.71 -3.87 21.88
N ALA A 6 -52.55 -3.82 20.53
CA ALA A 6 -53.23 -3.00 19.49
C ALA A 6 -52.21 -2.38 18.52
N SER A 7 -52.07 -2.79 17.25
CA SER A 7 -53.00 -2.81 16.11
C SER A 7 -53.60 -1.46 15.76
N CYS A 8 -53.17 -0.88 14.64
CA CYS A 8 -54.05 -0.07 13.80
C CYS A 8 -53.70 -0.28 12.32
N LYS A 9 -54.76 -0.52 11.55
CA LYS A 9 -54.80 -0.87 10.12
C LYS A 9 -55.36 0.33 9.35
N THR A 10 -55.14 0.28 8.03
CA THR A 10 -55.97 0.84 6.94
C THR A 10 -55.96 2.35 6.66
N GLY A 11 -55.74 2.66 5.38
CA GLY A 11 -56.01 3.96 4.77
C GLY A 11 -55.64 3.94 3.29
N SER A 12 -56.43 3.22 2.48
CA SER A 12 -56.37 3.29 1.02
C SER A 12 -57.23 4.48 0.56
N ILE A 13 -56.66 5.42 -0.19
CA ILE A 13 -57.43 6.36 -1.03
C ILE A 13 -56.68 6.51 -2.36
N SER A 14 -57.26 5.95 -3.40
CA SER A 14 -57.01 6.31 -4.80
C SER A 14 -57.35 7.78 -5.02
N MET A 15 -56.43 8.55 -5.58
CA MET A 15 -56.81 9.76 -6.31
C MET A 15 -55.98 9.87 -7.58
N LEU A 16 -56.67 9.56 -8.68
CA LEU A 16 -56.27 9.79 -10.05
C LEU A 16 -56.27 11.31 -10.28
N ILE A 17 -55.11 11.91 -10.51
CA ILE A 17 -55.02 13.26 -11.10
C ILE A 17 -54.15 13.17 -12.34
N LEU A 18 -54.84 13.25 -13.47
CA LEU A 18 -54.29 13.52 -14.79
C LEU A 18 -53.87 15.00 -14.79
N MET A 19 -52.57 15.30 -14.84
CA MET A 19 -52.09 16.62 -15.23
C MET A 19 -51.14 16.49 -16.41
N VAL A 20 -51.67 16.86 -17.57
CA VAL A 20 -50.92 17.24 -18.76
C VAL A 20 -50.24 18.56 -18.45
N GLY A 21 -48.94 18.51 -18.20
CA GLY A 21 -48.08 19.68 -18.02
C GLY A 21 -46.93 19.63 -19.02
N LEU A 22 -47.11 20.31 -20.16
CA LEU A 22 -46.01 20.74 -21.02
C LEU A 22 -45.19 21.78 -20.24
N GLY A 23 -44.17 21.29 -19.53
CA GLY A 23 -43.23 22.10 -18.76
C GLY A 23 -41.86 22.08 -19.43
N LEU A 24 -41.43 23.25 -19.87
CA LEU A 24 -40.12 23.55 -20.42
C LEU A 24 -38.99 22.87 -19.63
N SER A 25 -38.17 22.12 -20.35
CA SER A 25 -36.91 21.56 -19.89
C SER A 25 -35.93 22.68 -19.52
N ALA A 26 -36.01 23.14 -18.27
CA ALA A 26 -34.88 23.75 -17.60
C ALA A 26 -33.85 22.64 -17.36
N GLY A 27 -32.81 22.63 -18.17
CA GLY A 27 -31.64 21.78 -17.97
C GLY A 27 -31.02 22.13 -16.62
N CYS A 28 -31.37 21.37 -15.58
CA CYS A 28 -30.47 21.17 -14.47
C CYS A 28 -29.22 20.52 -15.07
N ASP A 29 -28.13 21.26 -15.14
CA ASP A 29 -26.80 20.67 -15.17
C ASP A 29 -26.75 19.70 -14.01
N ALA A 30 -26.97 18.42 -14.33
CA ALA A 30 -26.60 17.33 -13.45
C ALA A 30 -25.11 17.52 -13.24
N VAL A 31 -24.75 18.09 -12.08
CA VAL A 31 -23.39 18.02 -11.55
C VAL A 31 -23.06 16.54 -11.60
N GLN A 32 -22.31 16.14 -12.63
CA GLN A 32 -21.74 14.81 -12.70
C GLN A 32 -21.00 14.64 -11.37
N PRO A 33 -21.32 13.61 -10.57
CA PRO A 33 -20.44 13.26 -9.46
C PRO A 33 -19.04 13.18 -10.06
N PRO A 34 -18.02 13.79 -9.42
CA PRO A 34 -16.69 13.87 -9.99
C PRO A 34 -16.34 12.49 -10.48
N ASP A 35 -16.17 12.39 -11.80
CA ASP A 35 -15.87 11.16 -12.50
C ASP A 35 -14.92 10.39 -11.60
N THR A 36 -15.32 9.17 -11.25
CA THR A 36 -14.44 8.13 -10.74
C THR A 36 -13.27 8.12 -11.69
N ALA A 37 -12.26 8.93 -11.35
CA ALA A 37 -11.18 9.27 -12.24
C ALA A 37 -10.65 7.94 -12.67
N SER A 38 -10.94 7.62 -13.93
CA SER A 38 -10.57 6.37 -14.56
C SER A 38 -9.16 6.11 -14.07
N LYS A 39 -8.91 4.94 -13.45
CA LYS A 39 -7.58 4.49 -13.05
C LYS A 39 -6.75 4.43 -14.34
N ALA A 40 -6.38 5.59 -14.88
CA ALA A 40 -5.59 5.79 -16.07
C ALA A 40 -4.33 5.02 -15.74
N ARG A 41 -4.17 3.89 -16.45
CA ARG A 41 -3.34 2.76 -16.06
C ARG A 41 -2.04 3.27 -15.46
N ALA A 42 -1.96 3.32 -14.11
CA ALA A 42 -0.93 4.10 -13.45
C ALA A 42 0.44 3.65 -13.98
N LYS A 43 1.30 4.63 -14.30
CA LYS A 43 2.66 4.36 -14.81
C LYS A 43 3.31 3.26 -13.94
N PRO A 44 4.11 2.33 -14.51
CA PRO A 44 4.72 1.25 -13.72
C PRO A 44 5.48 1.77 -12.48
N SER A 45 6.15 2.92 -12.61
CA SER A 45 6.89 3.61 -11.54
C SER A 45 6.01 4.41 -10.56
N SER A 46 4.69 4.34 -10.68
CA SER A 46 3.78 5.07 -9.81
C SER A 46 3.68 4.38 -8.45
N TYR A 47 3.72 5.17 -7.37
CA TYR A 47 3.58 4.64 -6.01
C TYR A 47 2.20 4.01 -5.77
N TYR A 48 1.18 4.38 -6.55
CA TYR A 48 -0.12 3.71 -6.54
C TYR A 48 -0.02 2.21 -6.83
N ARG A 49 0.99 1.76 -7.59
CA ARG A 49 1.23 0.33 -7.83
C ARG A 49 1.69 -0.41 -6.59
N LEU A 50 2.47 0.23 -5.72
CA LEU A 50 2.83 -0.35 -4.41
C LEU A 50 1.60 -0.47 -3.52
N ILE A 51 0.76 0.57 -3.49
CA ILE A 51 -0.50 0.56 -2.72
C ILE A 51 -1.41 -0.57 -3.21
N ASP A 52 -1.73 -0.61 -4.51
CA ASP A 52 -2.60 -1.65 -5.10
C ASP A 52 -2.08 -3.07 -4.78
N ALA A 53 -0.77 -3.29 -4.82
CA ALA A 53 -0.17 -4.59 -4.53
C ALA A 53 -0.29 -4.97 -3.04
N PHE A 54 -0.05 -4.03 -2.12
CA PHE A 54 -0.19 -4.25 -0.69
C PHE A 54 -1.66 -4.43 -0.27
N GLU A 55 -2.58 -3.64 -0.84
CA GLU A 55 -4.02 -3.83 -0.63
C GLU A 55 -4.50 -5.18 -1.16
N GLY A 56 -4.01 -5.59 -2.34
CA GLY A 56 -4.27 -6.91 -2.91
C GLY A 56 -3.76 -8.04 -2.01
N MET A 57 -2.56 -7.90 -1.45
CA MET A 57 -2.02 -8.83 -0.46
C MET A 57 -2.89 -8.89 0.79
N VAL A 58 -3.28 -7.75 1.37
CA VAL A 58 -4.14 -7.68 2.56
C VAL A 58 -5.48 -8.38 2.30
N LYS A 59 -6.11 -8.09 1.16
CA LYS A 59 -7.36 -8.73 0.74
C LYS A 59 -7.20 -10.25 0.59
N GLY A 60 -6.13 -10.70 -0.06
CA GLY A 60 -5.85 -12.13 -0.24
C GLY A 60 -5.68 -12.86 1.10
N VAL A 61 -4.91 -12.29 2.03
CA VAL A 61 -4.74 -12.87 3.39
C VAL A 61 -6.05 -12.91 4.15
N LYS A 62 -6.87 -11.84 4.11
CA LYS A 62 -8.21 -11.83 4.74
C LYS A 62 -9.14 -12.92 4.18
N ASN A 63 -8.97 -13.27 2.91
CA ASN A 63 -9.70 -14.34 2.24
C ASN A 63 -9.09 -15.74 2.46
N GLY A 64 -8.11 -15.87 3.35
CA GLY A 64 -7.47 -17.14 3.70
C GLY A 64 -6.28 -17.55 2.81
N ASN A 65 -5.94 -16.78 1.78
CA ASN A 65 -4.75 -17.03 0.96
C ASN A 65 -3.52 -16.38 1.60
N THR A 66 -2.92 -17.02 2.59
CA THR A 66 -1.76 -16.48 3.33
C THR A 66 -0.48 -16.45 2.49
N ALA A 67 -0.31 -17.42 1.58
CA ALA A 67 0.84 -17.52 0.68
C ALA A 67 1.02 -16.29 -0.24
N ILE A 68 -0.04 -15.50 -0.45
CA ILE A 68 0.05 -14.25 -1.21
C ILE A 68 1.00 -13.23 -0.54
N ALA A 69 1.17 -13.30 0.78
CA ALA A 69 2.09 -12.42 1.52
C ALA A 69 3.53 -12.66 1.08
N LEU A 70 4.00 -13.91 1.14
CA LEU A 70 5.33 -14.29 0.67
C LEU A 70 5.51 -13.93 -0.80
N LYS A 71 4.59 -14.36 -1.66
CA LYS A 71 4.65 -14.11 -3.11
C LYS A 71 4.75 -12.61 -3.43
N THR A 72 3.97 -11.77 -2.75
CA THR A 72 4.00 -10.32 -2.96
C THR A 72 5.35 -9.75 -2.55
N MET A 73 5.86 -10.15 -1.39
CA MET A 73 7.10 -9.62 -0.84
C MET A 73 8.34 -10.09 -1.61
N GLU A 74 8.35 -11.34 -2.10
CA GLU A 74 9.41 -11.86 -2.97
C GLU A 74 9.52 -11.12 -4.30
N SER A 75 8.40 -10.62 -4.84
CA SER A 75 8.41 -9.87 -6.10
C SER A 75 9.24 -8.58 -6.02
N TYR A 76 9.45 -8.06 -4.81
CA TYR A 76 10.24 -6.86 -4.53
C TYR A 76 11.71 -7.14 -4.19
N LEU A 77 12.14 -8.40 -4.10
CA LEU A 77 13.55 -8.68 -3.83
C LEU A 77 14.46 -8.13 -4.94
N MET A 78 15.58 -7.52 -4.52
CA MET A 78 16.61 -7.02 -5.43
C MET A 78 17.30 -8.16 -6.16
N THR A 79 17.76 -7.87 -7.37
CA THR A 79 18.80 -8.64 -8.06
C THR A 79 20.15 -7.94 -7.93
N GLN A 80 21.23 -8.62 -8.29
CA GLN A 80 22.56 -8.00 -8.31
C GLN A 80 22.59 -6.76 -9.22
N ALA A 81 22.00 -6.85 -10.42
CA ALA A 81 21.90 -5.74 -11.36
C ALA A 81 21.11 -4.54 -10.80
N ASP A 82 20.16 -4.77 -9.89
CA ASP A 82 19.45 -3.68 -9.22
C ASP A 82 20.37 -2.96 -8.21
N LEU A 83 21.20 -3.70 -7.47
CA LEU A 83 22.18 -3.09 -6.56
C LEU A 83 23.29 -2.36 -7.31
N ASP A 84 23.81 -2.95 -8.38
CA ASP A 84 24.84 -2.33 -9.23
C ASP A 84 24.34 -1.02 -9.86
N ALA A 85 23.03 -0.90 -10.13
CA ALA A 85 22.42 0.33 -10.63
C ALA A 85 22.20 1.41 -9.56
N LEU A 86 22.14 1.04 -8.28
CA LEU A 86 21.83 1.96 -7.17
C LEU A 86 23.06 2.44 -6.40
N PHE A 87 24.06 1.58 -6.24
CA PHE A 87 25.19 1.82 -5.35
C PHE A 87 26.52 1.88 -6.10
N PRO A 88 27.54 2.54 -5.53
CA PRO A 88 28.91 2.46 -6.05
C PRO A 88 29.37 1.00 -6.20
N PRO A 89 30.14 0.65 -7.25
CA PRO A 89 30.48 -0.75 -7.55
C PRO A 89 31.16 -1.53 -6.42
N ALA A 90 31.94 -0.86 -5.57
CA ALA A 90 32.54 -1.50 -4.40
C ALA A 90 31.48 -1.89 -3.36
N LEU A 91 30.54 -0.98 -3.07
CA LEU A 91 29.48 -1.20 -2.09
C LEU A 91 28.44 -2.21 -2.61
N ALA A 92 28.07 -2.15 -3.89
CA ALA A 92 27.15 -3.13 -4.48
C ALA A 92 27.67 -4.57 -4.35
N ARG A 93 28.97 -4.79 -4.66
CA ARG A 93 29.64 -6.08 -4.48
C ARG A 93 29.68 -6.55 -3.04
N GLN A 94 29.85 -5.64 -2.08
CA GLN A 94 29.82 -5.95 -0.66
C GLN A 94 28.40 -6.30 -0.16
N LEU A 95 27.39 -5.54 -0.59
CA LEU A 95 26.02 -5.71 -0.14
C LEU A 95 25.34 -6.94 -0.75
N TRP A 96 25.66 -7.32 -1.98
CA TRP A 96 24.92 -8.37 -2.69
C TRP A 96 24.90 -9.72 -1.95
N PRO A 97 26.02 -10.28 -1.46
CA PRO A 97 25.99 -11.52 -0.69
C PRO A 97 25.11 -11.41 0.56
N LYS A 98 25.21 -10.29 1.30
CA LYS A 98 24.39 -10.03 2.49
C LYS A 98 22.91 -9.96 2.15
N TYR A 99 22.58 -9.27 1.07
CA TYR A 99 21.20 -9.16 0.62
C TYR A 99 20.62 -10.51 0.20
N ARG A 100 21.36 -11.27 -0.62
CA ARG A 100 20.89 -12.55 -1.16
C ARG A 100 20.80 -13.63 -0.09
N ASP A 101 21.82 -13.77 0.73
CA ASP A 101 22.00 -14.94 1.59
C ASP A 101 21.40 -14.75 2.99
N GLU A 102 21.38 -13.51 3.48
CA GLU A 102 20.85 -13.19 4.82
C GLU A 102 19.47 -12.54 4.70
N ILE A 103 19.40 -11.33 4.10
CA ILE A 103 18.17 -10.53 4.09
C ILE A 103 17.02 -11.25 3.38
N ALA A 104 17.26 -11.74 2.16
CA ALA A 104 16.24 -12.42 1.37
C ALA A 104 15.88 -13.80 1.97
N SER A 105 16.83 -14.46 2.62
CA SER A 105 16.60 -15.73 3.32
C SER A 105 15.69 -15.53 4.53
N ASP A 106 16.00 -14.56 5.39
CA ASP A 106 15.22 -14.24 6.58
C ASP A 106 13.83 -13.73 6.23
N MET A 107 13.72 -12.89 5.20
CA MET A 107 12.42 -12.44 4.69
C MET A 107 11.54 -13.63 4.31
N ARG A 108 12.06 -14.61 3.55
CA ARG A 108 11.27 -15.80 3.16
C ARG A 108 10.80 -16.64 4.35
N LYS A 109 11.62 -16.75 5.40
CA LYS A 109 11.28 -17.51 6.61
C LYS A 109 10.20 -16.84 7.45
N GLU A 110 10.22 -15.51 7.52
CA GLU A 110 9.41 -14.77 8.50
C GLU A 110 8.16 -14.12 7.92
N VAL A 111 8.19 -13.71 6.65
CA VAL A 111 7.26 -12.70 6.14
C VAL A 111 5.80 -13.16 6.12
N GLU A 112 5.54 -14.42 5.78
CA GLU A 112 4.17 -14.93 5.69
C GLU A 112 3.49 -14.92 7.06
N SER A 113 4.16 -15.49 8.07
CA SER A 113 3.67 -15.54 9.45
C SER A 113 3.53 -14.13 10.04
N LEU A 114 4.52 -13.27 9.81
CA LEU A 114 4.52 -11.89 10.30
C LEU A 114 3.36 -11.08 9.71
N ILE A 115 3.19 -11.07 8.38
CA ILE A 115 2.13 -10.30 7.72
C ILE A 115 0.75 -10.87 8.08
N THR A 116 0.61 -12.20 8.05
CA THR A 116 -0.67 -12.85 8.37
C THR A 116 -1.10 -12.56 9.81
N SER A 117 -0.20 -12.67 10.78
CA SER A 117 -0.51 -12.37 12.19
C SER A 117 -0.92 -10.91 12.40
N ARG A 118 -0.25 -9.96 11.73
CA ARG A 118 -0.60 -8.53 11.83
C ARG A 118 -1.95 -8.23 11.18
N ILE A 119 -2.24 -8.78 10.01
CA ILE A 119 -3.54 -8.60 9.36
C ILE A 119 -4.67 -9.18 10.23
N LYS A 120 -4.46 -10.36 10.83
CA LYS A 120 -5.42 -10.95 11.79
C LYS A 120 -5.62 -10.08 13.03
N ALA A 121 -4.59 -9.33 13.45
CA ALA A 121 -4.67 -8.34 14.52
C ALA A 121 -5.29 -7.00 14.08
N GLY A 122 -5.88 -6.91 12.89
CA GLY A 122 -6.58 -5.72 12.40
C GLY A 122 -5.67 -4.70 11.72
N PHE A 123 -4.45 -5.07 11.34
CA PHE A 123 -3.57 -4.20 10.56
C PHE A 123 -3.92 -4.33 9.08
N ASP A 124 -4.87 -3.53 8.61
CA ASP A 124 -5.43 -3.64 7.25
C ASP A 124 -5.42 -2.33 6.46
N THR A 125 -4.93 -1.25 7.07
CA THR A 125 -4.74 0.05 6.41
C THR A 125 -3.33 0.12 5.84
N VAL A 126 -3.23 0.45 4.56
CA VAL A 126 -1.97 0.57 3.81
C VAL A 126 -1.65 2.04 3.60
N ASP A 127 -0.47 2.48 4.03
CA ASP A 127 0.08 3.78 3.64
C ASP A 127 1.33 3.59 2.78
N CYS A 128 1.53 4.50 1.83
CA CYS A 128 2.76 4.65 1.08
C CYS A 128 3.33 6.04 1.33
N ILE A 129 4.48 6.10 1.99
CA ILE A 129 5.09 7.34 2.44
C ILE A 129 6.39 7.57 1.70
N ARG A 130 6.55 8.74 1.08
CA ARG A 130 7.80 9.10 0.41
C ARG A 130 8.86 9.47 1.44
N VAL A 131 10.03 8.83 1.35
CA VAL A 131 11.19 9.18 2.15
C VAL A 131 11.69 10.58 1.73
N SER A 132 11.89 11.45 2.71
CA SER A 132 12.33 12.83 2.47
C SER A 132 12.98 13.44 3.71
N THR A 133 14.01 14.25 3.48
CA THR A 133 14.66 15.09 4.50
C THR A 133 13.74 16.19 5.03
N VAL A 134 12.69 16.57 4.27
CA VAL A 134 11.74 17.64 4.64
C VAL A 134 10.65 17.14 5.59
N LYS A 135 10.46 15.82 5.70
CA LYS A 135 9.48 15.18 6.60
C LYS A 135 10.19 14.18 7.53
N PRO A 136 10.94 14.67 8.55
CA PRO A 136 11.77 13.83 9.39
C PRO A 136 10.98 12.84 10.24
N LYS A 137 9.73 13.17 10.64
CA LYS A 137 8.89 12.27 11.45
C LYS A 137 8.59 10.92 10.76
N GLU A 138 8.63 10.90 9.44
CA GLU A 138 8.31 9.71 8.65
C GLU A 138 9.56 8.98 8.15
N THR A 139 10.70 9.66 8.17
CA THR A 139 11.98 9.21 7.61
C THR A 139 12.92 8.77 8.73
N THR A 140 13.35 7.51 8.71
CA THR A 140 14.27 7.00 9.74
C THR A 140 15.71 7.32 9.39
N ARG A 141 16.62 7.26 10.38
CA ARG A 141 18.06 7.33 10.15
C ARG A 141 18.54 6.28 9.15
N GLY A 142 17.96 5.07 9.20
CA GLY A 142 18.28 4.00 8.25
C GLY A 142 17.88 4.35 6.81
N ASP A 143 16.74 5.01 6.61
CA ASP A 143 16.32 5.47 5.28
C ASP A 143 17.28 6.54 4.74
N LEU A 144 17.71 7.48 5.57
CA LEU A 144 18.68 8.51 5.18
C LEU A 144 20.04 7.89 4.84
N ALA A 145 20.52 6.94 5.65
CA ALA A 145 21.76 6.23 5.38
C ALA A 145 21.73 5.51 4.02
N MET A 146 20.61 4.86 3.68
CA MET A 146 20.45 4.24 2.36
C MET A 146 20.47 5.27 1.23
N MET A 147 19.72 6.37 1.36
CA MET A 147 19.69 7.43 0.35
C MET A 147 21.07 8.03 0.10
N ASN A 148 21.84 8.26 1.17
CA ASN A 148 23.18 8.84 1.10
C ASN A 148 24.21 7.87 0.50
N ALA A 149 24.02 6.56 0.67
CA ALA A 149 24.92 5.56 0.14
C ALA A 149 24.77 5.31 -1.37
N MET A 150 23.65 5.75 -1.97
CA MET A 150 23.39 5.57 -3.40
C MET A 150 24.11 6.62 -4.26
N THR A 151 24.56 6.22 -5.45
CA THR A 151 25.24 7.15 -6.39
C THR A 151 24.30 8.26 -6.86
N ARG A 152 23.04 7.90 -7.14
CA ARG A 152 21.98 8.85 -7.50
C ARG A 152 20.66 8.35 -6.92
N PRO A 153 20.28 8.79 -5.71
CA PRO A 153 19.15 8.20 -5.01
C PRO A 153 17.83 8.43 -5.79
N PRO A 154 17.11 7.36 -6.18
CA PRO A 154 15.79 7.49 -6.76
C PRO A 154 14.78 7.96 -5.70
N LYS A 155 13.53 8.20 -6.12
CA LYS A 155 12.44 8.36 -5.15
C LYS A 155 12.29 7.07 -4.37
N MET A 156 12.52 7.13 -3.06
CA MET A 156 12.35 6.01 -2.15
C MET A 156 11.06 6.16 -1.33
N TYR A 157 10.43 5.04 -1.06
CA TYR A 157 9.15 4.96 -0.37
C TYR A 157 9.21 3.91 0.75
N THR A 158 8.36 4.12 1.74
CA THR A 158 8.10 3.19 2.84
C THR A 158 6.64 2.77 2.74
N MET A 159 6.40 1.47 2.79
CA MET A 159 5.05 0.93 2.95
C MET A 159 4.78 0.70 4.44
N ARG A 160 3.59 1.07 4.90
CA ARG A 160 3.16 0.84 6.28
C ARG A 160 1.85 0.07 6.27
N LEU A 161 1.79 -0.98 7.07
CA LEU A 161 0.56 -1.68 7.39
C LEU A 161 0.21 -1.37 8.85
N ARG A 162 -0.98 -0.82 9.10
CA ARG A 162 -1.41 -0.37 10.43
C ARG A 162 -2.89 -0.62 10.66
N SER A 163 -3.31 -0.59 11.93
CA SER A 163 -4.72 -0.59 12.27
C SER A 163 -5.37 0.76 11.94
N LYS A 164 -6.68 0.74 11.71
CA LYS A 164 -7.48 1.95 11.52
C LYS A 164 -7.27 2.88 12.73
N ASN A 165 -6.93 4.14 12.46
CA ASN A 165 -6.62 5.20 13.43
C ASN A 165 -5.32 5.05 14.24
N ALA A 166 -4.53 3.99 14.05
CA ALA A 166 -3.20 3.93 14.65
C ALA A 166 -2.24 4.86 13.88
N GLU A 167 -1.30 5.50 14.59
CA GLU A 167 -0.23 6.29 13.97
C GLU A 167 0.93 5.39 13.52
N LEU A 168 1.20 4.35 14.30
CA LEU A 168 2.29 3.39 14.08
C LEU A 168 1.76 2.07 13.49
N GLY A 169 2.66 1.33 12.86
CA GLY A 169 2.34 0.06 12.23
C GLY A 169 3.58 -0.72 11.82
N LEU A 170 3.36 -1.88 11.21
CA LEU A 170 4.41 -2.66 10.58
C LEU A 170 4.96 -1.88 9.38
N ARG A 171 6.26 -1.61 9.40
CA ARG A 171 6.94 -0.76 8.43
C ARG A 171 7.80 -1.62 7.51
N PHE A 172 7.69 -1.39 6.21
CA PHE A 172 8.52 -1.99 5.17
C PHE A 172 9.27 -0.87 4.44
N ASN A 173 10.58 -0.86 4.57
CA ASN A 173 11.42 0.26 4.14
C ASN A 173 12.03 0.01 2.78
N GLY A 174 12.42 1.09 2.10
CA GLY A 174 13.40 1.01 1.03
C GLY A 174 12.83 0.64 -0.34
N PHE A 175 11.57 0.95 -0.61
CA PHE A 175 10.99 0.71 -1.94
C PHE A 175 11.47 1.76 -2.94
N VAL A 176 12.09 1.30 -4.02
CA VAL A 176 12.61 2.13 -5.11
C VAL A 176 12.22 1.53 -6.46
N PHE A 177 12.08 2.38 -7.47
CA PHE A 177 11.86 1.92 -8.84
C PHE A 177 13.19 1.94 -9.60
N VAL A 178 13.68 0.75 -9.97
CA VAL A 178 14.99 0.54 -10.62
C VAL A 178 14.85 -0.55 -11.67
N ASN A 179 15.57 -0.43 -12.78
CA ASN A 179 15.53 -1.39 -13.90
C ASN A 179 14.11 -1.78 -14.35
N GLY A 180 13.19 -0.80 -14.37
CA GLY A 180 11.81 -0.98 -14.80
C GLY A 180 10.89 -1.70 -13.81
N ARG A 181 11.34 -1.95 -12.57
CA ARG A 181 10.56 -2.68 -11.55
C ARG A 181 10.64 -2.00 -10.18
N TRP A 182 9.62 -2.24 -9.37
CA TRP A 182 9.68 -1.92 -7.95
C TRP A 182 10.52 -2.95 -7.22
N ARG A 183 11.46 -2.48 -6.40
CA ARG A 183 12.35 -3.29 -5.59
C ARG A 183 12.43 -2.73 -4.18
N SER A 184 12.85 -3.55 -3.23
CA SER A 184 12.96 -3.19 -1.82
C SER A 184 14.36 -3.45 -1.28
N LEU A 185 14.90 -2.48 -0.55
CA LEU A 185 16.19 -2.55 0.14
C LEU A 185 16.06 -3.12 1.55
N PHE A 186 15.09 -3.99 1.82
CA PHE A 186 14.76 -4.53 3.15
C PHE A 186 15.98 -4.66 4.07
N LYS A 187 16.00 -3.96 5.20
CA LYS A 187 17.09 -4.05 6.21
C LYS A 187 18.53 -3.82 5.67
N ALA A 188 18.74 -3.43 4.42
CA ALA A 188 20.07 -3.30 3.80
C ALA A 188 20.92 -2.22 4.48
N TYR A 189 20.27 -1.22 5.08
CA TYR A 189 20.92 -0.18 5.87
C TYR A 189 21.76 -0.74 7.05
N ASN A 190 21.43 -1.92 7.56
CA ASN A 190 22.20 -2.57 8.64
C ASN A 190 23.59 -3.04 8.19
N TYR A 191 23.81 -3.12 6.87
CA TYR A 191 25.06 -3.60 6.27
C TYR A 191 25.84 -2.49 5.55
N LEU A 192 25.40 -1.24 5.70
CA LEU A 192 26.16 -0.10 5.22
C LEU A 192 27.35 0.19 6.15
N PRO A 193 28.46 0.69 5.62
CA PRO A 193 29.53 1.22 6.44
C PRO A 193 29.01 2.31 7.39
N PRO A 194 29.63 2.48 8.58
CA PRO A 194 29.36 3.62 9.45
C PRO A 194 29.50 4.92 8.66
N GLN A 195 28.53 5.83 8.82
CA GLN A 195 28.52 7.15 8.18
C GLN A 195 28.92 8.24 9.17
#